data_AF-A0A2L0PM43-F1
#
_entry.id   AF-A0A2L0PM43-F1
#
_cell.length_a   1.000
_cell.length_b   1.000
_cell.length_c   1.000
_cell.angle_alpha   90.00
_cell.angle_beta   90.00
_cell.angle_gamma   90.00
#
_symmetry.space_group_name_H-M   'P 1'
#
loop_
_entity.id
_entity.type
_entity.pdbx_description
1 polymer ?
#
loop_
_entity_poly.entity_id
_entity_poly.type
_entity_poly.pdbx_seq_one_letter_code
_entity_poly.pdbx_strand_id
1 'polypeptide(L)'
;MSTNNTGRQDVVKEAFVRYIMAGVDEMLPITPALQKFITKPRSSRLRVCPSRMVDDVQDMLNTYRRSSDANGKAIDSPLPVMFIAFAKETSPIPTDRGRSVADVQNVNLNNTSGFYQVRMQHKSWRCQLVFVAHEHETATGMTDQMRLYMQRFKNHRWQIPWHHDGEEFETTGTFEDGFEPMESVIDVDGGRKNITIFAWDLTLNYVLPFVGDAVTAIQTGDVNIQVNP
;
A
#
# COMPACT_ATOMS: atom_id res chain seq x y z
N MET A 1 -25.48 4.50 -1.98
CA MET A 1 -24.71 5.13 -3.06
C MET A 1 -23.29 4.63 -2.96
N SER A 2 -22.88 3.71 -3.84
CA SER A 2 -21.48 3.33 -3.97
C SER A 2 -20.73 4.56 -4.51
N THR A 3 -19.87 5.15 -3.69
CA THR A 3 -19.18 6.40 -4.01
C THR A 3 -18.09 6.11 -5.04
N ASN A 4 -18.17 6.71 -6.23
CA ASN A 4 -17.11 6.64 -7.25
C ASN A 4 -15.75 6.94 -6.59
N ASN A 5 -14.81 6.01 -6.73
CA ASN A 5 -13.48 6.11 -6.11
C ASN A 5 -12.32 6.17 -7.12
N THR A 6 -12.63 6.17 -8.43
CA THR A 6 -11.63 6.25 -9.50
C THR A 6 -10.81 7.54 -9.41
N GLY A 7 -9.54 7.48 -9.81
CA GLY A 7 -8.62 8.62 -9.76
C GLY A 7 -8.14 9.01 -8.35
N ARG A 8 -8.65 8.38 -7.29
CA ARG A 8 -8.28 8.73 -5.91
C ARG A 8 -7.09 7.91 -5.39
N GLN A 9 -6.13 8.59 -4.79
CA GLN A 9 -4.89 7.96 -4.30
C GLN A 9 -5.04 7.29 -2.93
N ASP A 10 -6.00 7.70 -2.12
CA ASP A 10 -6.30 7.07 -0.83
C ASP A 10 -6.71 5.61 -0.97
N VAL A 11 -7.45 5.27 -2.04
CA VAL A 11 -7.81 3.88 -2.39
C VAL A 11 -6.55 3.01 -2.56
N VAL A 12 -5.48 3.57 -3.15
CA VAL A 12 -4.19 2.87 -3.32
C VAL A 12 -3.52 2.65 -1.96
N LYS A 13 -3.54 3.67 -1.08
CA LYS A 13 -3.01 3.54 0.29
C LYS A 13 -3.76 2.46 1.07
N GLU A 14 -5.09 2.48 1.03
CA GLU A 14 -5.94 1.50 1.71
C GLU A 14 -5.70 0.08 1.20
N ALA A 15 -5.59 -0.10 -0.12
CA ALA A 15 -5.25 -1.37 -0.73
C ALA A 15 -3.88 -1.89 -0.24
N PHE A 16 -2.87 -1.02 -0.22
CA PHE A 16 -1.54 -1.41 0.25
C PHE A 16 -1.50 -1.69 1.76
N VAL A 17 -2.21 -0.90 2.58
CA VAL A 17 -2.32 -1.16 4.03
C VAL A 17 -2.99 -2.51 4.31
N ARG A 18 -4.04 -2.86 3.55
CA ARG A 18 -4.67 -4.19 3.64
C ARG A 18 -3.69 -5.31 3.26
N TYR A 19 -2.91 -5.11 2.21
CA TYR A 19 -1.86 -6.05 1.80
C TYR A 19 -0.82 -6.27 2.92
N ILE A 20 -0.30 -5.20 3.52
CA ILE A 20 0.66 -5.32 4.63
C ILE A 20 0.01 -5.99 5.85
N MET A 21 -1.23 -5.64 6.19
CA MET A 21 -1.94 -6.24 7.31
C MET A 21 -2.15 -7.75 7.12
N ALA A 22 -2.42 -8.21 5.89
CA ALA A 22 -2.52 -9.63 5.61
C ALA A 22 -1.20 -10.37 5.90
N GLY A 23 -0.05 -9.77 5.60
CA GLY A 23 1.25 -10.30 6.00
C GLY A 23 1.45 -10.34 7.52
N VAL A 24 1.01 -9.29 8.23
CA VAL A 24 1.04 -9.23 9.70
C VAL A 24 0.18 -10.33 10.34
N ASP A 25 -0.98 -10.65 9.76
CA ASP A 25 -1.86 -11.70 10.27
C ASP A 25 -1.31 -13.12 10.08
N GLU A 26 -0.37 -13.31 9.15
CA GLU A 26 0.29 -14.59 8.91
C GLU A 26 1.54 -14.82 9.77
N MET A 27 1.94 -13.84 10.58
CA MET A 27 3.14 -13.95 11.42
C MET A 27 2.98 -15.04 12.50
N LEU A 28 4.00 -15.87 12.63
CA LEU A 28 4.15 -16.89 13.65
C LEU A 28 4.80 -16.30 14.91
N PRO A 29 4.30 -16.66 16.12
CA PRO A 29 4.77 -16.11 17.39
C PRO A 29 6.06 -16.79 17.88
N ILE A 30 7.20 -16.46 17.26
CA ILE A 30 8.50 -17.06 17.61
C ILE A 30 9.11 -16.51 18.92
N THR A 31 8.64 -15.36 19.40
CA THR A 31 9.02 -14.78 20.70
C THR A 31 7.78 -14.46 21.56
N PRO A 32 7.91 -14.37 22.90
CA PRO A 32 6.81 -13.95 23.76
C PRO A 32 6.27 -12.55 23.41
N ALA A 33 7.13 -11.63 22.96
CA ALA A 33 6.73 -10.30 22.53
C ALA A 33 5.93 -10.35 21.22
N LEU A 34 6.32 -11.21 20.28
CA LEU A 34 5.58 -11.41 19.03
C LEU A 34 4.25 -12.13 19.26
N GLN A 35 4.19 -13.07 20.22
CA GLN A 35 2.93 -13.68 20.66
C GLN A 35 1.95 -12.64 21.17
N LYS A 36 2.42 -11.66 21.96
CA LYS A 36 1.59 -10.53 22.40
C LYS A 36 1.20 -9.61 21.25
N PHE A 37 2.04 -9.47 20.22
CA PHE A 37 1.75 -8.63 19.06
C PHE A 37 0.60 -9.18 18.23
N ILE A 38 0.65 -10.46 17.87
CA ILE A 38 -0.36 -11.07 17.01
C ILE A 38 -1.74 -11.16 17.67
N THR A 39 -1.79 -11.18 19.02
CA THR A 39 -3.04 -11.19 19.79
C THR A 39 -3.66 -9.80 19.98
N LYS A 40 -2.92 -8.71 19.71
CA LYS A 40 -3.46 -7.35 19.76
C LYS A 40 -4.56 -7.15 18.71
N PRO A 41 -5.48 -6.20 18.89
CA PRO A 41 -6.35 -5.74 17.81
C PRO A 41 -5.54 -5.29 16.59
N ARG A 42 -5.99 -5.59 15.36
CA ARG A 42 -5.28 -5.21 14.12
C ARG A 42 -4.91 -3.73 14.07
N SER A 43 -5.81 -2.86 14.55
CA SER A 43 -5.61 -1.41 14.57
C SER A 43 -4.41 -0.97 15.41
N SER A 44 -4.01 -1.75 16.44
CA SER A 44 -2.83 -1.44 17.27
C SER A 44 -1.56 -2.14 16.82
N ARG A 45 -1.62 -3.03 15.82
CA ARG A 45 -0.45 -3.70 15.24
C ARG A 45 0.22 -2.86 14.16
N LEU A 46 -0.57 -2.28 13.25
CA LEU A 46 -0.09 -1.40 12.17
C LEU A 46 -0.76 -0.03 12.28
N ARG A 47 0.04 1.03 12.28
CA ARG A 47 -0.44 2.41 12.29
C ARG A 47 -0.07 3.10 10.97
N VAL A 48 -1.05 3.74 10.34
CA VAL A 48 -0.83 4.56 9.15
C VAL A 48 -0.54 5.99 9.58
N CYS A 49 0.59 6.53 9.15
CA CYS A 49 1.03 7.86 9.56
C CYS A 49 0.55 8.94 8.58
N PRO A 50 0.22 10.15 9.09
CA PRO A 50 -0.32 11.23 8.28
C PRO A 50 0.72 11.94 7.39
N SER A 51 2.03 11.90 7.72
CA SER A 51 3.07 12.62 6.95
C SER A 51 4.44 11.90 6.90
N ARG A 52 5.51 12.63 6.52
CA ARG A 52 6.76 12.21 5.82
C ARG A 52 7.66 11.16 6.51
N MET A 53 8.58 10.60 5.70
CA MET A 53 9.64 9.62 6.04
C MET A 53 10.58 10.09 7.18
N VAL A 54 11.02 9.14 8.02
CA VAL A 54 12.03 9.20 9.10
C VAL A 54 11.83 10.23 10.23
N ASP A 55 11.62 11.52 9.95
CA ASP A 55 11.38 12.53 11.01
C ASP A 55 10.15 12.16 11.86
N ASP A 56 9.15 11.57 11.20
CA ASP A 56 7.96 11.10 11.87
C ASP A 56 8.22 9.84 12.70
N VAL A 57 9.32 9.06 12.59
CA VAL A 57 9.48 7.83 13.42
C VAL A 57 9.78 8.20 14.87
N GLN A 58 10.62 9.23 15.07
CA GLN A 58 10.86 9.81 16.38
C GLN A 58 9.57 10.42 16.94
N ASP A 59 8.84 11.17 16.12
CA ASP A 59 7.54 11.75 16.48
C ASP A 59 6.43 10.70 16.65
N MET A 60 6.52 9.56 15.96
CA MET A 60 5.64 8.39 16.05
C MET A 60 5.89 7.71 17.38
N LEU A 61 7.16 7.48 17.75
CA LEU A 61 7.54 7.00 19.07
C LEU A 61 7.07 7.99 20.14
N ASN A 62 7.24 9.29 19.93
CA ASN A 62 6.83 10.33 20.88
C ASN A 62 5.30 10.42 21.03
N THR A 63 4.55 10.31 19.94
CA THR A 63 3.07 10.31 19.94
C THR A 63 2.55 9.02 20.57
N TYR A 64 3.16 7.88 20.23
CA TYR A 64 2.86 6.59 20.83
C TYR A 64 3.12 6.61 22.35
N ARG A 65 4.26 7.17 22.78
CA ARG A 65 4.61 7.41 24.19
C ARG A 65 3.56 8.27 24.91
N ARG A 66 3.21 9.43 24.34
CA ARG A 66 2.16 10.32 24.89
C ARG A 66 0.80 9.64 25.00
N SER A 67 0.46 8.77 24.05
CA SER A 67 -0.81 8.01 24.09
C SER A 67 -0.85 6.92 25.15
N SER A 68 0.31 6.34 25.52
CA SER A 68 0.41 5.40 26.65
C SER A 68 0.37 6.10 28.03
N ASP A 69 0.76 7.37 28.11
CA ASP A 69 0.78 8.13 29.37
C ASP A 69 -0.61 8.57 29.85
N ALA A 70 -1.64 8.49 29.01
CA ALA A 70 -3.02 8.87 29.35
C ALA A 70 -3.64 8.02 30.50
N ASN A 71 -3.02 6.88 30.86
CA ASN A 71 -3.45 6.01 31.95
C ASN A 71 -2.46 5.92 33.13
N GLY A 72 -1.50 6.85 33.25
CA GLY A 72 -0.67 6.97 34.46
C GLY A 72 0.32 5.83 34.73
N LYS A 73 0.60 4.98 33.73
CA LYS A 73 1.64 3.93 33.78
C LYS A 73 2.67 4.18 32.69
N ALA A 74 3.62 5.08 32.97
CA ALA A 74 4.61 5.61 32.03
C ALA A 74 5.71 4.62 31.55
N ILE A 75 5.49 3.29 31.58
CA ILE A 75 6.52 2.29 31.24
C ILE A 75 6.10 1.26 30.18
N ASP A 76 4.81 0.98 29.96
CA ASP A 76 4.37 -0.10 29.06
C ASP A 76 3.57 0.43 27.87
N SER A 77 4.24 1.12 26.95
CA SER A 77 3.69 1.26 25.60
C SER A 77 3.81 -0.13 24.93
N PRO A 78 2.73 -0.79 24.49
CA PRO A 78 2.75 -2.20 24.12
C PRO A 78 3.48 -2.41 22.79
N LEU A 79 4.81 -2.46 22.82
CA LEU A 79 5.64 -2.98 21.75
C LEU A 79 5.45 -4.51 21.62
N PRO A 80 5.76 -5.11 20.46
CA PRO A 80 6.17 -4.45 19.23
C PRO A 80 4.99 -3.79 18.48
N VAL A 81 5.32 -2.95 17.49
CA VAL A 81 4.36 -2.23 16.61
C VAL A 81 4.99 -1.99 15.23
N MET A 82 4.15 -1.87 14.21
CA MET A 82 4.54 -1.46 12.86
C MET A 82 3.93 -0.11 12.47
N PHE A 83 4.68 0.68 11.72
CA PHE A 83 4.22 1.94 11.15
C PHE A 83 4.38 1.94 9.64
N ILE A 84 3.45 2.59 8.94
CA ILE A 84 3.55 2.83 7.51
C ILE A 84 3.35 4.31 7.22
N ALA A 85 4.27 4.89 6.45
CA ALA A 85 4.20 6.27 5.98
C ALA A 85 4.30 6.30 4.44
N PHE A 86 3.53 7.19 3.82
CA PHE A 86 3.57 7.40 2.37
C PHE A 86 4.15 8.78 2.08
N ALA A 87 4.96 8.88 1.03
CA ALA A 87 5.43 10.19 0.56
C ALA A 87 4.25 11.08 0.17
N LYS A 88 4.44 12.40 0.26
CA LYS A 88 3.39 13.37 -0.12
C LYS A 88 3.16 13.38 -1.64
N GLU A 89 4.22 13.11 -2.40
CA GLU A 89 4.23 13.18 -3.85
C GLU A 89 4.27 11.80 -4.48
N THR A 90 3.81 11.76 -5.72
CA THR A 90 3.80 10.57 -6.57
C THR A 90 4.40 10.97 -7.91
N SER A 91 5.17 10.07 -8.50
CA SER A 91 5.86 10.30 -9.77
C SER A 91 5.24 9.45 -10.87
N PRO A 92 5.31 9.83 -12.14
CA PRO A 92 5.06 8.88 -13.22
C PRO A 92 6.12 7.76 -13.18
N ILE A 93 5.76 6.53 -13.55
CA ILE A 93 6.77 5.48 -13.72
C ILE A 93 7.64 5.76 -14.96
N PRO A 94 8.89 5.28 -15.01
CA PRO A 94 9.69 5.37 -16.22
C PRO A 94 9.13 4.45 -17.33
N THR A 95 9.32 4.85 -18.59
CA THR A 95 8.63 4.28 -19.76
C THR A 95 9.01 2.84 -20.10
N ASP A 96 10.14 2.36 -19.58
CA ASP A 96 10.63 0.98 -19.71
C ASP A 96 9.83 -0.02 -18.86
N ARG A 97 9.13 0.46 -17.82
CA ARG A 97 8.36 -0.37 -16.88
C ARG A 97 6.84 -0.34 -17.10
N GLY A 98 6.40 0.44 -18.08
CA GLY A 98 5.00 0.52 -18.49
C GLY A 98 4.67 1.85 -19.14
N ARG A 99 3.48 1.94 -19.72
CA ARG A 99 2.98 3.15 -20.36
C ARG A 99 1.59 3.47 -19.85
N SER A 100 1.38 4.74 -19.55
CA SER A 100 0.06 5.27 -19.28
C SER A 100 -0.79 5.22 -20.56
N VAL A 101 -2.07 4.93 -20.42
CA VAL A 101 -3.07 5.07 -21.48
C VAL A 101 -3.50 6.53 -21.47
N ALA A 102 -2.76 7.35 -22.24
CA ALA A 102 -2.92 8.79 -22.26
C ALA A 102 -4.17 9.23 -23.04
N ASP A 103 -4.43 8.57 -24.17
CA ASP A 103 -5.61 8.78 -25.00
C ASP A 103 -6.83 8.13 -24.37
N VAL A 104 -8.00 8.75 -24.53
CA VAL A 104 -9.26 8.19 -24.05
C VAL A 104 -9.56 6.90 -24.81
N GLN A 105 -9.76 5.81 -24.08
CA GLN A 105 -10.19 4.53 -24.62
C GLN A 105 -11.62 4.24 -24.16
N ASN A 106 -12.45 3.70 -25.06
CA ASN A 106 -13.76 3.20 -24.68
C ASN A 106 -13.61 1.74 -24.25
N VAL A 107 -13.79 1.46 -22.96
CA VAL A 107 -13.65 0.12 -22.40
C VAL A 107 -14.94 -0.33 -21.74
N ASN A 108 -15.18 -1.63 -21.79
CA ASN A 108 -16.24 -2.25 -21.02
C ASN A 108 -15.65 -2.73 -19.70
N LEU A 109 -16.13 -2.18 -18.57
CA LEU A 109 -15.53 -2.44 -17.25
C LEU A 109 -15.91 -3.81 -16.68
N ASN A 110 -17.05 -4.38 -17.07
CA ASN A 110 -17.55 -5.63 -16.47
C ASN A 110 -18.46 -6.47 -17.38
N ASN A 111 -18.22 -6.42 -18.70
CA ASN A 111 -19.08 -7.06 -19.72
C ASN A 111 -20.56 -6.63 -19.66
N THR A 112 -20.87 -5.49 -19.05
CA THR A 112 -22.20 -4.87 -19.09
C THR A 112 -22.42 -4.15 -20.42
N SER A 113 -23.65 -3.76 -20.76
CA SER A 113 -23.96 -3.20 -22.09
C SER A 113 -23.40 -1.79 -22.34
N GLY A 114 -22.73 -1.18 -21.35
CA GLY A 114 -22.16 0.16 -21.43
C GLY A 114 -20.65 0.16 -21.72
N PHE A 115 -20.20 1.18 -22.46
CA PHE A 115 -18.78 1.51 -22.59
C PHE A 115 -18.49 2.74 -21.73
N TYR A 116 -17.29 2.81 -21.16
CA TYR A 116 -16.83 3.96 -20.39
C TYR A 116 -15.59 4.55 -21.02
N GLN A 117 -15.49 5.88 -20.99
CA GLN A 117 -14.27 6.57 -21.37
C GLN A 117 -13.23 6.44 -20.26
N VAL A 118 -12.09 5.83 -20.57
CA VAL A 118 -11.05 5.54 -19.58
C VAL A 118 -9.70 6.08 -20.03
N ARG A 119 -8.98 6.68 -19.07
CA ARG A 119 -7.55 6.97 -19.13
C ARG A 119 -6.88 6.30 -17.95
N MET A 120 -5.65 5.84 -18.12
CA MET A 120 -4.93 5.18 -17.03
C MET A 120 -3.55 5.79 -16.89
N GLN A 121 -3.21 6.21 -15.68
CA GLN A 121 -1.88 6.73 -15.39
C GLN A 121 -1.10 5.71 -14.56
N HIS A 122 0.06 5.30 -15.07
CA HIS A 122 1.00 4.52 -14.28
C HIS A 122 1.84 5.45 -13.41
N LYS A 123 1.88 5.16 -12.11
CA LYS A 123 2.54 6.01 -11.11
C LYS A 123 3.40 5.18 -10.16
N SER A 124 4.40 5.84 -9.62
CA SER A 124 5.29 5.37 -8.56
C SER A 124 5.04 6.18 -7.28
N TRP A 125 5.03 5.51 -6.14
CA TRP A 125 4.82 6.11 -4.83
C TRP A 125 5.78 5.52 -3.81
N ARG A 126 6.60 6.38 -3.21
CA ARG A 126 7.49 5.97 -2.12
C ARG A 126 6.69 5.79 -0.84
N CYS A 127 6.94 4.69 -0.14
CA CYS A 127 6.44 4.45 1.21
C CYS A 127 7.56 3.88 2.10
N GLN A 128 7.40 4.03 3.40
CA GLN A 128 8.32 3.51 4.40
C GLN A 128 7.53 2.62 5.36
N LEU A 129 8.04 1.43 5.61
CA LEU A 129 7.52 0.48 6.59
C LEU A 129 8.52 0.37 7.74
N VAL A 130 8.07 0.59 8.97
CA VAL A 130 8.93 0.63 10.15
C VAL A 130 8.47 -0.42 11.16
N PHE A 131 9.43 -1.17 11.70
CA PHE A 131 9.24 -2.24 12.66
C PHE A 131 9.92 -1.82 13.96
N VAL A 132 9.17 -1.81 15.06
CA VAL A 132 9.67 -1.36 16.36
C VAL A 132 9.44 -2.47 17.38
N ALA A 133 10.52 -2.90 18.04
CA ALA A 133 10.47 -3.85 19.15
C ALA A 133 11.48 -3.47 20.24
N HIS A 134 11.34 -4.07 21.43
CA HIS A 134 12.36 -3.93 22.48
C HIS A 134 13.62 -4.75 22.18
N GLU A 135 13.43 -5.97 21.68
CA GLU A 135 14.48 -6.95 21.45
C GLU A 135 14.77 -7.07 19.96
N HIS A 136 16.05 -7.19 19.62
CA HIS A 136 16.51 -7.40 18.25
C HIS A 136 15.85 -8.62 17.61
N GLU A 137 15.84 -9.76 18.32
CA GLU A 137 15.23 -11.02 17.82
C GLU A 137 13.75 -10.86 17.46
N THR A 138 12.99 -10.07 18.22
CA THR A 138 11.59 -9.79 17.89
C THR A 138 11.46 -8.90 16.65
N ALA A 139 12.30 -7.86 16.52
CA ALA A 139 12.29 -7.01 15.33
C ALA A 139 12.67 -7.79 14.06
N THR A 140 13.74 -8.59 14.13
CA THR A 140 14.22 -9.46 13.04
C THR A 140 13.16 -10.50 12.68
N GLY A 141 12.54 -11.12 13.69
CA GLY A 141 11.44 -12.06 13.47
C GLY A 141 10.23 -11.45 12.76
N MET A 142 9.96 -10.15 12.96
CA MET A 142 8.91 -9.44 12.22
C MET A 142 9.33 -9.12 10.79
N THR A 143 10.55 -8.61 10.58
CA THR A 143 11.05 -8.24 9.26
C THR A 143 11.24 -9.46 8.36
N ASP A 144 11.83 -10.55 8.86
CA ASP A 144 12.02 -11.78 8.10
C ASP A 144 10.70 -12.42 7.66
N GLN A 145 9.71 -12.48 8.57
CA GLN A 145 8.41 -13.06 8.23
C GLN A 145 7.64 -12.19 7.24
N MET A 146 7.74 -10.86 7.36
CA MET A 146 7.15 -9.96 6.37
C MET A 146 7.85 -10.09 5.01
N ARG A 147 9.17 -10.31 4.99
CA ARG A 147 9.94 -10.52 3.77
C ARG A 147 9.50 -11.82 3.09
N LEU A 148 9.36 -12.91 3.85
CA LEU A 148 8.82 -14.17 3.35
C LEU A 148 7.39 -14.04 2.82
N TYR A 149 6.55 -13.22 3.45
CA TYR A 149 5.22 -12.91 2.93
C TYR A 149 5.31 -12.22 1.55
N MET A 150 6.15 -11.19 1.42
CA MET A 150 6.29 -10.41 0.19
C MET A 150 6.94 -11.21 -0.96
N GLN A 151 7.86 -12.14 -0.66
CA GLN A 151 8.55 -13.00 -1.63
C GLN A 151 7.67 -14.11 -2.24
N ARG A 152 6.46 -14.35 -1.72
CA ARG A 152 5.55 -15.32 -2.36
C ARG A 152 5.12 -14.76 -3.71
N PHE A 153 5.19 -15.58 -4.76
CA PHE A 153 4.80 -15.18 -6.12
C PHE A 153 3.42 -14.49 -6.18
N LYS A 154 2.44 -15.00 -5.44
CA LYS A 154 1.08 -14.42 -5.36
C LYS A 154 1.03 -13.02 -4.70
N ASN A 155 2.03 -12.69 -3.88
CA ASN A 155 2.12 -11.45 -3.10
C ASN A 155 3.08 -10.44 -3.74
N HIS A 156 3.67 -10.76 -4.90
CA HIS A 156 4.45 -9.80 -5.70
C HIS A 156 3.61 -8.62 -6.21
N ARG A 157 2.30 -8.77 -6.12
CA ARG A 157 1.28 -7.87 -6.60
C ARG A 157 0.18 -7.77 -5.54
N TRP A 158 -0.46 -6.61 -5.44
CA TRP A 158 -1.68 -6.46 -4.64
C TRP A 158 -2.78 -5.83 -5.49
N GLN A 159 -4.03 -6.24 -5.22
CA GLN A 159 -5.18 -5.72 -5.93
C GLN A 159 -5.63 -4.38 -5.35
N ILE A 160 -6.01 -3.47 -6.23
CA ILE A 160 -6.54 -2.14 -5.92
C ILE A 160 -7.96 -2.09 -6.48
N PRO A 161 -8.99 -2.16 -5.61
CA PRO A 161 -10.37 -2.22 -6.05
C PRO A 161 -10.91 -0.82 -6.37
N TRP A 162 -11.56 -0.71 -7.52
CA TRP A 162 -12.18 0.50 -8.04
C TRP A 162 -13.68 0.31 -8.20
N HIS A 163 -14.42 1.38 -7.96
CA HIS A 163 -15.86 1.45 -8.05
C HIS A 163 -16.22 2.68 -8.86
N HIS A 164 -17.02 2.50 -9.91
CA HIS A 164 -17.52 3.58 -10.75
C HIS A 164 -18.92 3.24 -11.25
N ASP A 165 -19.90 4.11 -10.98
CA ASP A 165 -21.29 3.96 -11.45
C ASP A 165 -21.92 2.56 -11.19
N GLY A 166 -21.64 1.98 -10.02
CA GLY A 166 -22.13 0.65 -9.65
C GLY A 166 -21.31 -0.51 -10.23
N GLU A 167 -20.35 -0.24 -11.10
CA GLU A 167 -19.39 -1.23 -11.61
C GLU A 167 -18.18 -1.35 -10.67
N GLU A 168 -17.69 -2.58 -10.54
CA GLU A 168 -16.49 -2.92 -9.76
C GLU A 168 -15.42 -3.51 -10.70
N PHE A 169 -14.18 -3.04 -10.55
CA PHE A 169 -13.04 -3.58 -11.28
C PHE A 169 -11.76 -3.40 -10.48
N GLU A 170 -10.68 -4.08 -10.87
CA GLU A 170 -9.42 -4.03 -10.15
C GLU A 170 -8.28 -3.58 -11.06
N THR A 171 -7.38 -2.77 -10.50
CA THR A 171 -6.01 -2.65 -11.02
C THR A 171 -5.05 -3.27 -10.02
N THR A 172 -3.77 -3.28 -10.36
CA THR A 172 -2.75 -3.93 -9.55
C THR A 172 -1.63 -2.96 -9.21
N GLY A 173 -1.09 -3.11 -8.00
CA GLY A 173 0.18 -2.51 -7.61
C GLY A 173 1.31 -3.54 -7.53
N THR A 174 2.55 -3.09 -7.76
CA THR A 174 3.78 -3.89 -7.72
C THR A 174 4.90 -3.12 -7.01
N PHE A 175 5.99 -3.81 -6.65
CA PHE A 175 7.21 -3.18 -6.14
C PHE A 175 8.18 -2.85 -7.28
N GLU A 176 8.90 -1.73 -7.17
CA GLU A 176 9.91 -1.32 -8.16
C GLU A 176 11.22 -2.10 -8.05
N ASP A 177 11.80 -2.13 -6.85
CA ASP A 177 13.18 -2.57 -6.61
C ASP A 177 13.29 -4.05 -6.20
N GLY A 178 12.34 -4.87 -6.65
CA GLY A 178 12.24 -6.29 -6.28
C GLY A 178 11.47 -6.55 -4.98
N PHE A 179 11.45 -7.81 -4.55
CA PHE A 179 10.65 -8.29 -3.41
C PHE A 179 11.45 -8.39 -2.10
N GLU A 180 12.67 -7.82 -2.12
CA GLU A 180 13.63 -7.89 -1.01
C GLU A 180 13.98 -6.48 -0.55
N PRO A 181 13.13 -5.86 0.29
CA PRO A 181 13.43 -4.54 0.80
C PRO A 181 14.77 -4.52 1.54
N MET A 182 15.58 -3.49 1.27
CA MET A 182 16.78 -3.25 2.06
C MET A 182 16.38 -2.81 3.46
N GLU A 183 16.97 -3.47 4.45
CA GLU A 183 16.76 -3.11 5.85
C GLU A 183 17.75 -2.01 6.25
N SER A 184 17.23 -0.95 6.85
CA SER A 184 18.02 0.08 7.51
C SER A 184 17.77 0.04 9.01
N VAL A 185 18.83 0.20 9.79
CA VAL A 185 18.75 0.37 11.24
C VAL A 185 18.59 1.86 11.54
N ILE A 186 17.56 2.22 12.30
CA ILE A 186 17.35 3.60 12.74
C ILE A 186 17.88 3.74 14.16
N ASP A 187 18.91 4.55 14.32
CA ASP A 187 19.39 5.00 15.62
C ASP A 187 18.56 6.20 16.10
N VAL A 188 18.01 6.09 17.31
CA VAL A 188 17.17 7.11 17.93
C VAL A 188 18.06 7.97 18.83
N ASP A 189 18.35 9.20 18.39
CA ASP A 189 19.12 10.15 19.19
C ASP A 189 18.40 10.48 20.51
N GLY A 190 19.14 10.38 21.63
CA GLY A 190 18.71 10.85 22.94
C GLY A 190 17.73 9.99 23.76
N GLY A 191 17.40 8.74 23.38
CA GLY A 191 16.42 7.95 24.16
C GLY A 191 16.51 6.42 24.06
N ARG A 192 16.81 5.78 25.21
CA ARG A 192 16.88 4.33 25.52
C ARG A 192 17.58 3.44 24.48
N LYS A 193 18.77 2.92 24.84
CA LYS A 193 19.50 1.82 24.15
C LYS A 193 18.72 0.49 24.00
N ASN A 194 17.45 0.42 24.41
CA ASN A 194 16.67 -0.81 24.57
C ASN A 194 15.47 -0.90 23.61
N ILE A 195 15.57 -0.27 22.44
CA ILE A 195 14.62 -0.45 21.34
C ILE A 195 15.40 -0.76 20.07
N THR A 196 14.87 -1.68 19.27
CA THR A 196 15.38 -2.00 17.93
C THR A 196 14.37 -1.47 16.92
N ILE A 197 14.85 -0.72 15.94
CA ILE A 197 14.04 -0.15 14.87
C ILE A 197 14.64 -0.51 13.54
N PHE A 198 13.84 -1.20 12.73
CA PHE A 198 14.15 -1.45 11.33
C PHE A 198 13.20 -0.67 10.45
N ALA A 199 13.72 -0.12 9.35
CA ALA A 199 12.92 0.56 8.35
C ALA A 199 13.23 0.02 6.96
N TRP A 200 12.17 -0.14 6.18
CA TRP A 200 12.20 -0.51 4.77
C TRP A 200 11.67 0.66 3.96
N ASP A 201 12.50 1.14 3.04
CA ASP A 201 12.08 2.08 2.02
C ASP A 201 11.61 1.29 0.80
N LEU A 202 10.36 1.51 0.41
CA LEU A 202 9.71 0.82 -0.69
C LEU A 202 9.26 1.82 -1.74
N THR A 203 9.34 1.41 -2.99
CA THR A 203 8.77 2.14 -4.12
C THR A 203 7.67 1.32 -4.75
N LEU A 204 6.44 1.84 -4.67
CA LEU A 204 5.22 1.19 -5.12
C LEU A 204 4.85 1.68 -6.52
N ASN A 205 4.76 0.77 -7.48
CA ASN A 205 4.20 1.06 -8.80
C ASN A 205 2.72 0.66 -8.84
N TYR A 206 1.87 1.46 -9.46
CA TYR A 206 0.44 1.18 -9.55
C TYR A 206 -0.20 1.88 -10.74
N VAL A 207 -1.37 1.39 -11.14
CA VAL A 207 -2.18 1.98 -12.21
C VAL A 207 -3.37 2.72 -11.60
N LEU A 208 -3.44 4.02 -11.86
CA LEU A 208 -4.53 4.90 -11.44
C LEU A 208 -5.50 5.10 -12.60
N PRO A 209 -6.73 4.55 -12.53
CA PRO A 209 -7.73 4.73 -13.57
C PRO A 209 -8.49 6.05 -13.38
N PHE A 210 -8.75 6.75 -14.47
CA PHE A 210 -9.70 7.86 -14.57
C PHE A 210 -10.82 7.39 -15.47
N VAL A 211 -12.03 7.29 -14.90
CA VAL A 211 -13.21 6.79 -15.60
C VAL A 211 -14.21 7.92 -15.70
N GLY A 212 -14.58 8.27 -16.93
CA GLY A 212 -15.63 9.23 -17.25
C GLY A 212 -16.98 8.54 -17.44
N ASP A 213 -17.97 9.31 -17.88
CA ASP A 213 -19.35 8.84 -18.02
C ASP A 213 -19.49 7.69 -19.03
N ALA A 214 -20.59 6.93 -18.88
CA ALA A 214 -20.98 5.92 -19.85
C ALA A 214 -21.24 6.56 -21.22
N VAL A 215 -20.74 5.90 -22.27
CA VAL A 215 -20.94 6.28 -23.66
C VAL A 215 -21.71 5.19 -24.41
N THR A 216 -22.58 5.61 -25.32
CA THR A 216 -23.25 4.69 -26.23
C THR A 216 -22.23 4.09 -27.18
N ALA A 217 -22.24 2.76 -27.32
CA ALA A 217 -21.41 2.09 -28.33
C ALA A 217 -21.71 2.70 -29.71
N ILE A 218 -20.69 3.24 -30.38
CA ILE A 218 -20.82 3.54 -31.81
C ILE A 218 -20.88 2.18 -32.50
N GLN A 219 -22.05 1.80 -33.04
CA GLN A 219 -22.12 0.68 -33.97
C GLN A 219 -21.23 1.03 -35.15
N THR A 220 -20.13 0.31 -35.35
CA THR A 220 -19.39 0.36 -36.60
C THR A 220 -20.31 -0.19 -37.67
N GLY A 221 -21.03 0.70 -38.36
CA GLY A 221 -21.86 0.32 -39.49
C GLY A 221 -20.99 -0.39 -40.53
N ASP A 222 -21.53 -1.45 -41.14
CA ASP A 222 -20.87 -2.24 -42.17
C ASP A 222 -20.20 -1.31 -43.19
N VAL A 223 -18.86 -1.32 -43.20
CA VAL A 223 -18.09 -0.63 -44.25
C VAL A 223 -18.28 -1.45 -45.52
N ASN A 224 -19.31 -1.12 -46.29
CA ASN A 224 -19.47 -1.61 -47.65
C ASN A 224 -18.35 -1.02 -48.51
N ILE A 225 -17.25 -1.76 -48.60
CA ILE A 225 -16.20 -1.50 -49.59
C ILE A 225 -16.82 -1.84 -50.95
N GLN A 226 -17.37 -0.83 -51.64
CA GLN A 226 -17.67 -0.97 -53.06
C GLN A 226 -16.36 -0.97 -53.83
N VAL A 227 -15.95 -2.16 -54.25
CA VAL A 227 -14.92 -2.32 -55.28
C VAL A 227 -15.60 -2.00 -56.61
N ASN A 228 -15.30 -0.83 -57.19
CA ASN A 228 -15.68 -0.55 -58.58
C ASN A 228 -14.76 -1.36 -59.52
N PRO A 229 -15.32 -1.93 -60.60
CA PRO A 229 -14.63 -2.86 -61.51
C PRO A 229 -13.49 -2.20 -62.30
#